data_AF-A0A3C2B4F2-F1
#
_entry.id   AF-A0A3C2B4F2-F1
#
_cell.length_a   1.000
_cell.length_b   1.000
_cell.length_c   1.000
_cell.angle_alpha   90.00
_cell.angle_beta   90.00
_cell.angle_gamma   90.00
#
_symmetry.space_group_name_H-M   'P 1'
#
loop_
_entity.id
_entity.type
_entity.pdbx_description
1 polymer ?
#
loop_
_entity_poly.entity_id
_entity_poly.type
_entity_poly.pdbx_seq_one_letter_code
_entity_poly.pdbx_strand_id
1 'polypeptide(L)' 'MTADDRIHLIVLFGGQSAEHDVSCTTAAHVLRAANPARYRITPVGIDRDGQWQLATAAQHALAA' A
#
# COMPACT_ATOMS: atom_id res chain seq x y z
N MET A 1 1.34 -15.19 -22.03
CA MET A 1 1.54 -14.56 -20.71
C MET A 1 2.62 -13.51 -20.85
N THR A 2 2.27 -12.25 -21.04
CA THR A 2 3.27 -11.17 -21.00
C THR A 2 3.77 -11.09 -19.56
N ALA A 3 5.07 -11.31 -19.34
CA ALA A 3 5.65 -11.05 -18.04
C ALA A 3 5.44 -9.56 -17.72
N ASP A 4 4.87 -9.29 -16.56
CA ASP A 4 4.77 -7.93 -16.06
C ASP A 4 6.16 -7.55 -15.54
N ASP A 5 6.93 -6.83 -16.35
CA ASP A 5 8.32 -6.44 -16.02
C ASP A 5 8.38 -5.37 -14.91
N ARG A 6 7.23 -4.89 -14.41
CA ARG A 6 7.16 -3.94 -13.30
C ARG A 6 7.58 -4.59 -11.99
N ILE A 7 8.23 -3.78 -11.15
CA ILE A 7 8.61 -4.19 -9.80
C ILE A 7 7.35 -4.32 -8.95
N HIS A 8 7.24 -5.42 -8.21
CA HIS A 8 6.15 -5.61 -7.27
C HIS A 8 6.45 -4.86 -5.97
N LEU A 9 5.80 -3.71 -5.77
CA LEU A 9 5.98 -2.85 -4.60
C LEU A 9 4.89 -3.14 -3.59
N ILE A 10 5.25 -3.76 -2.47
CA ILE A 10 4.35 -3.95 -1.33
C ILE A 10 4.55 -2.77 -0.38
N VAL A 11 3.47 -2.06 -0.07
CA VAL A 11 3.50 -0.94 0.90
C VAL A 11 2.78 -1.40 2.16
N LEU A 12 3.55 -1.68 3.21
CA LEU A 12 3.06 -2.07 4.53
C LEU A 12 2.92 -0.84 5.43
N PHE A 13 1.80 -0.69 6.13
CA PHE A 13 1.55 0.47 6.99
C PHE A 13 0.55 0.20 8.12
N GLY A 14 0.40 1.18 9.01
CA GLY A 14 -0.42 1.09 10.22
C GLY A 14 0.36 0.44 11.37
N GLY A 15 -0.25 -0.56 12.01
CA GLY A 15 0.30 -1.35 13.10
C GLY A 15 -0.25 -0.99 14.48
N GLN A 16 0.07 -1.82 15.46
CA GLN A 16 -0.21 -1.62 16.88
C GLN A 16 0.83 -0.66 17.49
N SER A 17 0.73 0.62 17.13
CA SER A 17 1.64 1.68 17.56
C SER A 17 0.88 2.99 17.80
N ALA A 18 1.42 3.87 18.64
CA ALA A 18 0.96 5.25 18.76
C ALA A 18 1.09 6.03 17.43
N GLU A 19 2.00 5.59 16.55
CA GLU A 19 2.25 6.20 15.25
C GLU A 19 1.39 5.61 14.11
N HIS A 20 0.36 4.82 14.43
CA HIS A 20 -0.52 4.19 13.45
C HIS A 20 -1.00 5.17 12.37
N ASP A 21 -1.54 6.33 12.76
CA ASP A 21 -2.09 7.31 11.81
C ASP A 21 -1.00 7.98 10.96
N VAL A 22 0.20 8.16 11.55
CA VAL A 22 1.37 8.72 10.86
C VAL A 22 1.85 7.74 9.78
N SER A 23 1.90 6.44 10.11
CA SER A 23 2.22 5.37 9.18
C SER A 23 1.21 5.30 8.02
N CYS A 24 -0.09 5.36 8.32
CA CYS A 24 -1.16 5.39 7.31
C CYS A 24 -1.06 6.62 6.39
N THR A 25 -0.78 7.80 6.94
CA THR A 25 -0.61 9.04 6.17
C THR A 25 0.60 8.96 5.25
N THR A 26 1.72 8.44 5.76
CA THR A 26 2.95 8.25 4.99
C THR A 26 2.72 7.29 3.83
N ALA A 27 2.04 6.17 4.07
CA ALA A 27 1.67 5.23 3.03
C ALA A 27 0.81 5.88 1.94
N ALA A 28 -0.19 6.70 2.31
CA ALA A 28 -1.01 7.42 1.34
C ALA A 28 -0.16 8.31 0.39
N HIS A 29 0.88 8.97 0.92
CA HIS A 29 1.81 9.74 0.09
C HIS A 29 2.66 8.85 -0.83
N VAL A 30 3.18 7.72 -0.31
CA VAL A 30 3.94 6.76 -1.12
C VAL A 30 3.10 6.21 -2.27
N LEU A 31 1.88 5.79 -1.99
CA LEU A 31 0.96 5.22 -2.99
C LEU A 31 0.62 6.25 -4.08
N ARG A 32 0.45 7.53 -3.73
CA ARG A 32 0.22 8.62 -4.70
C ARG A 32 1.44 8.97 -5.55
N ALA A 33 2.64 8.84 -4.98
CA ALA A 33 3.88 9.24 -5.66
C ALA A 33 4.51 8.11 -6.50
N ALA A 34 4.15 6.85 -6.22
CA ALA A 34 4.74 5.70 -6.90
C ALA A 34 4.36 5.66 -8.39
N ASN A 35 5.36 5.46 -9.25
CA ASN A 35 5.18 5.45 -10.71
C ASN A 35 4.51 4.13 -11.18
N PRO A 36 3.29 4.16 -11.74
CA PRO A 36 2.56 2.95 -12.15
C PRO A 36 3.17 2.22 -13.36
N ALA A 37 3.99 2.91 -14.16
CA ALA A 37 4.74 2.29 -15.26
C ALA A 37 5.94 1.47 -14.77
N ARG A 38 6.41 1.73 -13.54
CA ARG A 38 7.55 1.01 -12.93
C ARG A 38 7.11 0.00 -11.88
N TYR A 39 6.00 0.27 -11.21
CA TYR A 39 5.55 -0.50 -10.05
C TYR A 39 4.15 -1.08 -10.25
N ARG A 40 4.00 -2.37 -9.91
CA ARG A 40 2.72 -2.96 -9.55
C ARG A 40 2.61 -2.89 -8.04
N ILE A 41 1.62 -2.18 -7.53
CA ILE A 41 1.57 -1.82 -6.10
C ILE A 41 0.52 -2.65 -5.38
N THR A 42 0.89 -3.20 -4.22
CA THR A 42 -0.03 -3.91 -3.32
C THR A 42 0.01 -3.25 -1.93
N PRO A 43 -1.02 -2.49 -1.54
CA PRO A 43 -1.09 -1.88 -0.22
C PRO A 43 -1.61 -2.88 0.83
N VAL A 44 -0.90 -2.99 1.95
CA VAL A 44 -1.23 -3.88 3.08
C VAL A 44 -1.26 -3.05 4.36
N GLY A 45 -2.42 -2.99 5.01
CA GLY A 45 -2.60 -2.32 6.29
C GLY A 45 -2.56 -3.32 7.43
N ILE A 46 -1.99 -2.90 8.56
CA ILE A 46 -2.13 -3.56 9.86
C ILE A 46 -2.97 -2.64 10.74
N ASP A 47 -4.08 -3.12 11.29
CA ASP A 47 -4.90 -2.32 12.20
C ASP A 47 -4.28 -2.19 13.60
N ARG A 48 -4.97 -1.49 14.50
CA ARG A 48 -4.50 -1.27 15.88
C ARG A 48 -4.57 -2.52 16.76
N ASP A 49 -5.32 -3.53 16.31
CA ASP A 49 -5.42 -4.85 16.94
C ASP A 49 -4.42 -5.85 16.33
N GLY A 50 -3.54 -5.38 15.43
CA GLY A 50 -2.52 -6.17 14.78
C GLY A 50 -3.05 -7.06 13.65
N GLN A 51 -4.29 -6.90 13.20
CA GLN A 51 -4.85 -7.68 12.10
C GLN A 51 -4.40 -7.11 10.75
N TRP A 52 -4.02 -8.02 9.86
CA TRP A 52 -3.50 -7.69 8.54
C TRP A 52 -4.62 -7.72 7.51
N GLN A 53 -4.71 -6.67 6.69
CA GLN A 53 -5.72 -6.55 5.66
C GLN A 53 -5.13 -5.99 4.37
N LEU A 54 -5.58 -6.53 3.23
CA LEU A 54 -5.38 -5.86 1.95
C LEU A 54 -6.18 -4.56 1.96
N ALA A 55 -5.53 -3.43 1.70
CA ALA A 55 -6.19 -2.13 1.66
C ALA A 55 -6.92 -1.98 0.32
N THR A 56 -8.03 -2.68 0.16
CA THR A 56 -8.81 -2.80 -1.09
C THR A 56 -9.21 -1.44 -1.66
N ALA A 57 -9.60 -0.49 -0.82
CA ALA A 57 -9.90 0.87 -1.25
C ALA A 57 -8.68 1.57 -1.89
N ALA A 58 -7.50 1.43 -1.29
CA ALA A 58 -6.26 1.97 -1.85
C ALA A 58 -5.86 1.23 -3.14
N GLN A 59 -6.07 -0.09 -3.19
CA GLN A 59 -5.81 -0.89 -4.38
C GLN A 59 -6.73 -0.49 -5.55
N HIS A 60 -8.01 -0.21 -5.29
CA HIS A 60 -8.94 0.28 -6.31
C HIS A 60 -8.56 1.67 -6.80
N ALA A 61 -8.14 2.57 -5.91
CA ALA A 61 -7.67 3.91 -6.28
C ALA A 61 -6.42 3.90 -7.15
N LEU A 62 -5.60 2.84 -7.08
CA LEU A 62 -4.42 2.64 -7.94
C LEU A 62 -4.74 2.00 -9.29
N ALA A 63 -5.92 1.38 -9.42
CA ALA A 63 -6.36 0.69 -10.63
C ALA A 63 -7.23 1.55 -11.56
N ALA A 64 -7.69 2.71 -11.08
CA ALA A 64 -8.44 3.72 -11.83
C ALA A 64 -7.51 4.79 -12.42
#